data_AF-A0A929BNB4-F1
#
_entry.id   AF-A0A929BNB4-F1
#
_cell.length_a   1.000
_cell.length_b   1.000
_cell.length_c   1.000
_cell.angle_alpha   90.00
_cell.angle_beta   90.00
_cell.angle_gamma   90.00
#
_symmetry.space_group_name_H-M   'P 1'
#
loop_
_entity.id
_entity.type
_entity.pdbx_description
1 polymer ?
#
loop_
_entity_poly.entity_id
_entity_poly.type
_entity_poly.pdbx_seq_one_letter_code
_entity_poly.pdbx_strand_id
1 'polypeptide(L)'
;MDTMIESLPHVGQLQISINVSAEMNYSAYAARRKVSRFAADEISMFMRGGEPTLVVANRLYWRVPVVLILPGRGDLGSVGAIDVDVETGQLYITPQVL
;
A
#
# COMPACT_ATOMS: atom_id res chain seq x y z
N MET A 1 -4.70 0.22 -19.68
CA MET A 1 -5.06 -1.16 -20.02
C MET A 1 -5.46 -1.81 -18.71
N ASP A 2 -6.77 -2.01 -18.51
CA ASP A 2 -7.28 -2.67 -17.31
C ASP A 2 -7.19 -4.18 -17.51
N THR A 3 -6.47 -4.84 -16.62
CA THR A 3 -6.42 -6.30 -16.56
C THR A 3 -7.56 -6.76 -15.65
N MET A 4 -8.69 -7.17 -16.23
CA MET A 4 -9.80 -7.81 -15.51
C MET A 4 -9.66 -9.33 -15.56
N ILE A 5 -9.73 -9.98 -14.40
CA ILE A 5 -10.01 -11.42 -14.29
C ILE A 5 -11.51 -11.53 -13.97
N GLU A 6 -12.35 -11.60 -15.00
CA GLU A 6 -13.80 -11.43 -14.86
C GLU A 6 -14.53 -12.58 -14.15
N SER A 7 -13.94 -13.78 -14.05
CA SER A 7 -14.47 -14.82 -13.17
C SER A 7 -13.47 -15.94 -12.95
N LEU A 8 -13.27 -16.29 -11.67
CA LEU A 8 -12.72 -17.58 -11.31
C LEU A 8 -13.86 -18.61 -11.47
N PRO A 9 -13.63 -19.79 -12.06
CA PRO A 9 -14.65 -20.83 -12.17
C PRO A 9 -15.27 -21.13 -10.80
N HIS A 10 -16.61 -21.13 -10.74
CA HIS A 10 -17.36 -21.42 -9.51
C HIS A 10 -17.31 -22.91 -9.11
N VAL A 11 -16.91 -23.78 -10.04
CA VAL A 11 -16.80 -25.23 -9.85
C VAL A 11 -15.66 -25.77 -10.72
N GLY A 12 -14.91 -26.75 -10.23
CA GLY A 12 -13.81 -27.40 -10.96
C GLY A 12 -12.43 -27.02 -10.42
N GLN A 13 -11.38 -27.52 -11.10
CA GLN A 13 -10.00 -27.19 -10.74
C GLN A 13 -9.51 -26.00 -11.58
N LEU A 14 -9.06 -24.95 -10.88
CA LEU A 14 -8.36 -23.81 -11.47
C LEU A 14 -6.96 -23.75 -10.88
N GLN A 15 -5.95 -23.71 -11.76
CA GLN A 15 -4.57 -23.48 -11.38
C GLN A 15 -4.07 -22.22 -12.06
N ILE A 16 -3.62 -21.23 -11.26
CA ILE A 16 -3.00 -20.00 -11.74
C ILE A 16 -1.59 -19.94 -11.14
N SER A 17 -0.58 -19.82 -11.99
CA SER A 17 0.81 -19.65 -11.58
C SER A 17 1.29 -18.27 -11.99
N ILE A 18 1.60 -17.43 -11.00
CA ILE A 18 2.12 -16.07 -11.22
C ILE A 18 3.59 -16.08 -10.78
N ASN A 19 4.49 -15.78 -11.72
CA ASN A 19 5.92 -15.62 -11.45
C ASN A 19 6.28 -14.16 -11.63
N VAL A 20 6.74 -13.51 -10.55
CA VAL A 20 7.15 -12.10 -10.54
C VAL A 20 8.60 -12.04 -10.11
N SER A 21 9.41 -11.31 -10.87
CA SER A 21 10.80 -11.01 -10.54
C SER A 21 11.00 -9.51 -10.59
N ALA A 22 11.47 -8.93 -9.50
CA ALA A 22 11.72 -7.49 -9.35
C ALA A 22 12.79 -7.27 -8.27
N GLU A 23 13.47 -6.13 -8.31
CA GLU A 23 14.43 -5.78 -7.27
C GLU A 23 13.73 -5.17 -6.04
N MET A 24 13.82 -5.82 -4.88
CA MET A 24 13.22 -5.30 -3.65
C MET A 24 14.19 -4.41 -2.89
N ASN A 25 14.37 -3.17 -3.36
CA ASN A 25 15.26 -2.19 -2.73
C ASN A 25 14.64 -1.54 -1.49
N TYR A 26 13.31 -1.45 -1.42
CA TYR A 26 12.58 -0.96 -0.27
C TYR A 26 11.83 -2.10 0.41
N SER A 27 12.17 -2.35 1.67
CA SER A 27 11.44 -3.27 2.53
C SER A 27 10.12 -2.68 3.01
N ALA A 28 9.21 -3.53 3.51
CA ALA A 28 7.98 -3.09 4.17
C ALA A 28 8.27 -2.05 5.28
N TYR A 29 9.28 -2.32 6.12
CA TYR A 29 9.69 -1.38 7.16
C TYR A 29 10.16 -0.03 6.60
N ALA A 30 10.97 -0.04 5.54
CA ALA A 30 11.43 1.19 4.89
C ALA A 30 10.25 1.99 4.30
N ALA A 31 9.31 1.31 3.65
CA ALA A 31 8.08 1.91 3.11
C ALA A 31 7.22 2.54 4.22
N ARG A 32 6.97 1.80 5.31
CA ARG A 32 6.20 2.30 6.47
C ARG A 32 6.83 3.54 7.09
N ARG A 33 8.16 3.55 7.27
CA ARG A 33 8.87 4.72 7.80
C ARG A 33 8.76 5.91 6.86
N LYS A 34 8.89 5.70 5.55
CA LYS A 34 8.80 6.76 4.55
C LYS A 34 7.42 7.39 4.54
N VAL A 35 6.36 6.59 4.57
CA VAL A 35 4.96 7.07 4.64
C VAL A 35 4.67 7.75 5.97
N SER A 36 5.17 7.22 7.09
CA SER A 36 5.01 7.86 8.41
C SER A 36 5.63 9.26 8.43
N ARG A 37 6.84 9.40 7.88
CA ARG A 37 7.52 10.70 7.79
C ARG A 37 6.76 11.66 6.88
N PHE A 38 6.39 11.23 5.68
CA PHE A 38 5.62 12.06 4.76
C PHE A 38 4.29 12.52 5.38
N ALA A 39 3.54 11.63 6.02
CA ALA A 39 2.27 11.98 6.65
C ALA A 39 2.46 12.99 7.80
N ALA A 40 3.48 12.80 8.63
CA ALA A 40 3.78 13.72 9.73
C ALA A 40 4.21 15.11 9.24
N ASP A 41 5.05 15.16 8.20
CA ASP A 41 5.67 16.39 7.69
C ASP A 41 4.69 17.19 6.80
N GLU A 42 3.88 16.52 5.97
CA GLU A 42 3.10 17.18 4.89
C GLU A 42 1.58 17.18 5.13
N ILE A 43 1.07 16.35 6.05
CA ILE A 43 -0.39 16.21 6.27
C ILE A 43 -0.77 16.57 7.71
N SER A 44 -0.27 15.81 8.70
CA SER A 44 -0.56 16.01 10.11
C SER A 44 0.34 15.15 10.99
N MET A 45 0.81 15.73 12.11
CA MET A 45 1.53 14.98 13.15
C MET A 45 0.69 13.88 13.82
N PHE A 46 -0.63 13.87 13.60
CA PHE A 46 -1.55 12.83 14.09
C PHE A 46 -1.71 11.66 13.11
N MET A 47 -0.90 11.59 12.05
CA MET A 47 -0.94 10.51 11.09
C MET A 47 0.37 9.74 11.04
N ARG A 48 0.28 8.42 10.83
CA ARG A 48 1.46 7.56 10.61
C ARG A 48 1.18 6.47 9.58
N GLY A 49 2.25 5.83 9.11
CA GLY A 49 2.18 4.59 8.36
C GLY A 49 1.72 3.42 9.23
N GLY A 50 0.71 2.72 8.75
CA GLY A 50 0.24 1.42 9.22
C GLY A 50 1.06 0.26 8.66
N GLU A 51 0.53 -0.95 8.78
CA GLU A 51 1.24 -2.16 8.32
C GLU A 51 1.17 -2.29 6.79
N PRO A 52 2.32 -2.37 6.09
CA PRO A 52 2.34 -2.46 4.63
C PRO A 52 1.84 -3.81 4.11
N THR A 53 1.19 -3.79 2.96
CA THR A 53 0.86 -4.99 2.17
C THR A 53 1.55 -4.92 0.82
N LEU A 54 2.17 -6.01 0.37
CA LEU A 54 2.75 -6.08 -0.97
C LEU A 54 1.63 -6.24 -2.00
N VAL A 55 1.62 -5.39 -3.02
CA VAL A 55 0.64 -5.44 -4.10
C VAL A 55 1.34 -5.68 -5.43
N VAL A 56 0.93 -6.76 -6.09
CA VAL A 56 1.32 -7.09 -7.46
C VAL A 56 0.22 -6.59 -8.39
N ALA A 57 0.49 -5.51 -9.14
CA ALA A 57 -0.45 -4.97 -10.13
C ALA A 57 0.32 -4.62 -11.42
N ASN A 58 0.00 -3.49 -12.05
CA ASN A 58 0.79 -2.92 -13.15
C ASN A 58 2.23 -2.55 -12.74
N ARG A 59 2.50 -2.47 -11.43
CA ARG A 59 3.82 -2.36 -10.81
C ARG A 59 3.80 -3.10 -9.47
N LEU A 60 4.98 -3.39 -8.92
CA LEU A 60 5.14 -3.97 -7.59
C LEU A 60 5.32 -2.84 -6.56
N TYR A 61 4.46 -2.77 -5.55
CA TYR A 61 4.53 -1.70 -4.55
C TYR A 61 4.06 -2.16 -3.17
N TRP A 62 4.55 -1.48 -2.13
CA TRP A 62 4.00 -1.55 -0.79
C TRP A 62 2.84 -0.58 -0.64
N ARG A 63 1.64 -1.10 -0.42
CA ARG A 63 0.51 -0.28 0.01
C ARG A 63 0.59 -0.07 1.51
N VAL A 64 0.79 1.16 1.94
CA VAL A 64 0.88 1.52 3.37
C VAL A 64 -0.36 2.31 3.77
N PRO A 65 -1.19 1.79 4.69
CA PRO A 65 -2.29 2.57 5.25
C PRO A 65 -1.78 3.83 5.95
N VAL A 66 -2.43 4.96 5.75
CA VAL A 66 -2.26 6.15 6.58
C VAL A 66 -3.28 6.06 7.69
N VAL A 67 -2.80 6.06 8.93
CA VAL A 67 -3.60 5.80 10.13
C VAL A 67 -3.69 7.08 10.96
N LEU A 68 -4.91 7.47 11.32
CA LEU A 68 -5.17 8.63 12.18
C LEU A 68 -5.09 8.21 13.66
N ILE A 69 -4.36 8.99 14.45
CA ILE A 69 -4.12 8.72 15.87
C ILE A 69 -4.35 9.99 16.66
N LEU A 70 -5.32 9.97 17.58
CA LEU A 70 -5.57 11.10 18.45
C LEU A 70 -5.08 10.84 19.88
N PRO A 71 -4.41 11.83 20.51
CA PRO A 71 -4.09 11.76 21.93
C PRO A 71 -5.33 11.42 22.76
N GLY A 72 -5.20 10.48 23.70
CA GLY A 72 -6.28 10.06 24.59
C GLY A 72 -7.33 9.13 23.95
N ARG A 73 -7.35 8.93 22.63
CA ARG A 73 -8.21 7.94 21.95
C ARG A 73 -7.44 6.81 21.27
N GLY A 74 -6.15 7.01 21.01
CA GLY A 74 -5.33 6.03 20.31
C GLY A 74 -5.62 5.99 18.82
N ASP A 75 -5.51 4.80 18.24
CA ASP A 75 -5.70 4.55 16.81
C ASP A 75 -7.20 4.67 16.44
N LEU A 76 -7.52 5.56 15.50
CA LEU A 76 -8.88 5.76 15.00
C LEU A 76 -9.14 5.05 13.67
N GLY A 77 -8.15 4.35 13.13
CA GLY A 77 -8.23 3.63 11.87
C GLY A 77 -7.57 4.32 10.69
N SER A 78 -7.64 3.64 9.55
CA SER A 78 -7.05 4.11 8.30
C SER A 78 -7.95 5.15 7.63
N VAL A 79 -7.33 6.25 7.20
CA VAL A 79 -7.99 7.36 6.48
C VAL A 79 -7.60 7.40 4.99
N GLY A 80 -6.91 6.36 4.52
CA GLY A 80 -6.37 6.27 3.16
C GLY A 80 -5.13 5.40 3.13
N ALA A 81 -4.48 5.33 1.98
CA ALA A 81 -3.23 4.61 1.79
C ALA A 81 -2.30 5.36 0.83
N ILE A 82 -1.00 5.17 1.02
CA ILE A 82 0.04 5.65 0.10
C ILE A 82 0.78 4.42 -0.42
N ASP A 83 0.91 4.35 -1.74
CA ASP A 83 1.62 3.28 -2.40
C ASP A 83 3.10 3.68 -2.55
N VAL A 84 4.01 2.79 -2.16
CA VAL A 84 5.46 2.98 -2.20
C VAL A 84 6.05 1.98 -3.19
N ASP A 85 6.65 2.49 -4.25
CA ASP A 85 7.37 1.66 -5.22
C ASP A 85 8.46 0.81 -4.54
N VAL A 86 8.51 -0.50 -4.82
CA VAL A 86 9.49 -1.37 -4.14
C VAL A 86 10.93 -1.17 -4.61
N GLU A 87 11.14 -0.64 -5.81
CA GLU A 87 12.46 -0.45 -6.43
C GLU A 87 13.03 0.94 -6.11
N THR A 88 12.19 1.97 -6.23
CA THR A 88 12.61 3.38 -6.14
C THR A 88 12.22 4.04 -4.83
N GLY A 89 11.23 3.49 -4.14
CA GLY A 89 10.63 4.10 -2.96
C GLY A 89 9.84 5.36 -3.28
N GLN A 90 9.49 5.61 -4.54
CA GLN A 90 8.62 6.71 -4.94
C GLN A 90 7.24 6.56 -4.27
N LEU A 91 6.73 7.66 -3.71
CA LEU A 91 5.39 7.71 -3.12
C LEU A 91 4.37 8.04 -4.21
N TYR A 92 3.33 7.24 -4.30
CA TYR A 92 2.18 7.47 -5.14
C TYR A 92 0.95 7.72 -4.27
N ILE A 93 0.54 8.97 -4.23
CA ILE A 93 -0.63 9.44 -3.50
C ILE A 93 -1.76 9.39 -4.50
N THR A 94 -2.58 8.34 -4.45
CA THR A 94 -3.75 8.26 -5.33
C THR A 94 -4.88 9.01 -4.63
N PRO A 95 -5.48 10.04 -5.25
CA PRO A 95 -6.72 10.59 -4.73
C PRO A 95 -7.76 9.46 -4.71
N GLN A 96 -8.30 9.13 -3.54
CA GLN A 96 -9.58 8.43 -3.53
C GLN A 96 -10.61 9.47 -3.99
N VAL A 97 -11.13 9.30 -5.20
CA VAL A 97 -12.31 10.02 -5.64
C VAL A 97 -13.45 9.47 -4.77
N LEU A 98 -13.87 10.27 -3.79
CA LEU A 98 -15.11 10.06 -3.04
C LEU A 98 -16.30 10.49 -3.90
#